data_AF-A0A814M161-F1
#
_entry.id   AF-A0A814M161-F1
#
_cell.length_a   1.000
_cell.length_b   1.000
_cell.length_c   1.000
_cell.angle_alpha   90.00
_cell.angle_beta   90.00
_cell.angle_gamma   90.00
#
_symmetry.space_group_name_H-M   'P 1'
#
loop_
_entity.id
_entity.type
_entity.pdbx_description
1 polymer ?
#
loop_
_entity_poly.entity_id
_entity_poly.type
_entity_poly.pdbx_seq_one_letter_code
_entity_poly.pdbx_strand_id
1 'polypeptide(L)'
;MDSSRFVKWLWETSCTLRGENGDAKICIIIDNATWHNEQTDETKLPKRAWKKAEIVQWLDDHKVPYLNLYTKAELLELSVAYAPEKKFKIDEAAKEFRVEILRLPIKHCVLNRIELAWTELKDLEYDTDG
;
A
#
# COMPACT_ATOMS: atom_id res chain seq x y z
N MET A 1 -4.60 -11.28 -6.57
CA MET A 1 -3.37 -10.46 -6.49
C MET A 1 -2.95 -10.40 -5.03
N ASP A 2 -1.66 -10.34 -4.71
CA ASP A 2 -1.13 -10.06 -3.37
C ASP A 2 -0.01 -9.00 -3.50
N SER A 3 0.44 -8.42 -2.38
CA SER A 3 1.42 -7.33 -2.39
C SER A 3 2.74 -7.73 -3.05
N SER A 4 3.22 -8.96 -2.82
CA SER A 4 4.47 -9.47 -3.39
C SER A 4 4.38 -9.63 -4.90
N ARG A 5 3.26 -10.19 -5.39
CA ARG A 5 2.98 -10.29 -6.83
C ARG A 5 2.86 -8.91 -7.47
N PHE A 6 2.29 -7.94 -6.76
CA PHE A 6 2.18 -6.58 -7.25
C PHE A 6 3.53 -5.85 -7.33
N VAL A 7 4.39 -6.02 -6.33
CA VAL A 7 5.77 -5.50 -6.37
C VAL A 7 6.54 -6.11 -7.55
N LYS A 8 6.38 -7.41 -7.80
CA LYS A 8 6.98 -8.06 -8.98
C LYS A 8 6.45 -7.46 -10.29
N TRP A 9 5.13 -7.29 -10.41
CA TRP A 9 4.52 -6.66 -11.58
C TRP A 9 5.00 -5.21 -11.78
N LEU A 10 5.13 -4.45 -10.69
CA LEU A 10 5.64 -3.08 -10.71
C LEU A 10 7.06 -3.02 -11.28
N TRP A 11 7.93 -3.94 -10.87
CA TRP A 11 9.28 -4.07 -11.42
C TRP A 11 9.25 -4.36 -12.93
N GLU A 12 8.55 -5.40 -13.34
CA GLU A 12 8.48 -5.83 -14.75
C GLU A 12 7.93 -4.71 -15.64
N THR A 13 6.86 -4.05 -15.20
CA THR A 13 6.24 -2.92 -15.90
C THR A 13 7.19 -1.73 -15.99
N SER A 14 7.92 -1.43 -14.91
CA SER A 14 8.90 -0.34 -14.89
C SER A 14 10.05 -0.60 -15.88
N CYS A 15 10.53 -1.84 -15.99
CA CYS A 15 11.54 -2.22 -16.97
C CYS A 15 11.05 -2.01 -18.40
N THR A 16 9.84 -2.48 -18.72
CA THR A 16 9.23 -2.30 -20.04
C THR A 16 9.06 -0.82 -20.37
N LEU A 17 8.44 -0.04 -19.49
CA LEU A 17 8.19 1.38 -19.71
C LEU A 17 9.49 2.17 -19.92
N ARG A 18 10.56 1.84 -19.20
CA ARG A 18 11.88 2.46 -19.46
C ARG A 18 12.49 2.03 -20.79
N GLY A 19 12.34 0.76 -21.16
CA GLY A 19 12.80 0.29 -22.47
C GLY A 19 12.14 1.06 -23.62
N GLU A 20 10.86 1.38 -23.46
CA GLU A 20 10.05 2.10 -24.47
C GLU A 20 10.23 3.62 -24.42
N ASN A 21 10.44 4.21 -23.24
CA ASN A 21 10.38 5.66 -23.02
C ASN A 21 11.70 6.29 -22.53
N GLY A 22 12.78 5.50 -22.38
CA GLY A 22 14.08 5.95 -21.91
C GLY A 22 14.06 6.49 -20.47
N ASP A 23 14.64 7.67 -20.27
CA ASP A 23 14.78 8.33 -18.97
C ASP A 23 13.54 9.16 -18.55
N ALA A 24 12.40 8.99 -19.24
CA ALA A 24 11.17 9.65 -18.86
C ALA A 24 10.77 9.31 -17.40
N LYS A 25 10.18 10.30 -16.71
CA LYS A 25 9.60 10.07 -15.39
C LYS A 25 8.38 9.16 -15.54
N ILE A 26 8.36 8.08 -14.77
CA ILE A 26 7.26 7.12 -14.76
C ILE A 26 6.38 7.41 -13.55
N CYS A 27 5.08 7.58 -13.81
CA CYS A 27 4.06 7.70 -12.78
C CYS A 27 3.00 6.61 -13.02
N ILE A 28 2.69 5.83 -11.99
CA ILE A 28 1.65 4.80 -12.03
C ILE A 28 0.53 5.19 -11.08
N ILE A 29 -0.68 5.25 -11.61
CA ILE A 29 -1.90 5.53 -10.85
C ILE A 29 -2.50 4.18 -10.44
N ILE A 30 -2.74 4.00 -9.15
CA ILE A 30 -3.32 2.76 -8.59
C ILE A 30 -4.60 3.06 -7.81
N ASP A 31 -5.49 2.07 -7.75
CA ASP A 31 -6.66 2.14 -6.88
C ASP A 31 -6.27 1.94 -5.40
N ASN A 32 -7.26 1.95 -4.51
CA ASN A 32 -7.03 1.84 -3.07
C ASN A 32 -7.27 0.41 -2.55
N ALA A 33 -6.95 -0.62 -3.33
CA ALA A 33 -7.08 -2.01 -2.90
C ALA A 33 -6.19 -2.30 -1.67
N THR A 34 -6.62 -3.25 -0.83
CA THR A 34 -5.97 -3.52 0.47
C THR A 34 -4.51 -3.94 0.33
N TRP A 35 -4.17 -4.72 -0.69
CA TRP A 35 -2.78 -5.13 -0.98
C TRP A 35 -1.89 -3.99 -1.50
N HIS A 36 -2.46 -2.89 -2.02
CA HIS A 36 -1.67 -1.69 -2.36
C HIS A 36 -1.25 -0.86 -1.14
N ASN A 37 -1.87 -1.15 0.00
CA ASN A 37 -1.74 -0.39 1.24
C ASN A 37 -1.18 -1.25 2.38
N GLU A 38 -0.43 -2.31 2.03
CA GLU A 38 0.31 -3.05 3.04
C GLU A 38 1.45 -2.18 3.58
N GLN A 39 1.38 -1.87 4.88
CA GLN A 39 2.41 -1.09 5.56
C GLN A 39 3.71 -1.88 5.70
N THR A 40 4.84 -1.17 5.73
CA THR A 40 6.13 -1.75 6.13
C THR A 40 6.07 -2.23 7.58
N ASP A 41 6.89 -3.22 7.93
CA ASP A 41 6.91 -3.74 9.31
C ASP A 41 7.30 -2.66 10.33
N GLU A 42 8.13 -1.69 9.90
CA GLU A 42 8.50 -0.50 10.66
C GLU A 42 7.33 0.43 10.99
N THR A 43 6.31 0.52 10.15
CA THR A 43 5.20 1.49 10.35
C THR A 43 3.87 0.82 10.65
N LYS A 44 3.87 -0.50 10.66
CA LYS A 44 2.71 -1.32 10.97
C LYS A 44 2.44 -1.31 12.46
N LEU A 45 1.25 -0.86 12.83
CA LEU A 45 0.86 -0.80 14.23
C LEU A 45 0.54 -2.20 14.80
N PRO A 46 0.89 -2.43 16.08
CA PRO A 46 0.47 -3.62 16.80
C PRO A 46 -1.06 -3.75 16.81
N LYS A 47 -1.56 -4.98 16.67
CA LYS A 47 -3.00 -5.29 16.65
C LYS A 47 -3.42 -6.03 17.91
N ARG A 48 -4.72 -6.01 18.21
CA ARG A 48 -5.29 -6.79 19.34
C ARG A 48 -4.94 -8.28 19.32
N ALA A 49 -4.68 -8.84 18.13
CA ALA A 49 -4.27 -10.23 17.95
C ALA A 49 -2.81 -10.51 18.35
N TRP A 50 -1.92 -9.51 18.40
CA TRP A 50 -0.52 -9.69 18.79
C TRP A 50 -0.41 -10.09 20.25
N LYS A 51 0.61 -10.85 20.61
CA LYS A 51 0.96 -11.17 22.00
C LYS A 51 1.52 -9.92 22.68
N LYS A 52 1.42 -9.85 24.02
CA LYS A 52 1.95 -8.71 24.80
C LYS A 52 3.45 -8.48 24.49
N ALA A 53 4.23 -9.56 24.38
CA ALA A 53 5.65 -9.50 24.06
C ALA A 53 5.93 -8.88 22.68
N GLU A 54 5.10 -9.16 21.66
CA GLU A 54 5.26 -8.57 20.33
C GLU A 54 4.96 -7.06 20.33
N ILE A 55 3.98 -6.63 21.14
CA ILE A 55 3.67 -5.20 21.32
C ILE A 55 4.82 -4.49 22.05
N VAL A 56 5.38 -5.14 23.08
CA VAL A 56 6.54 -4.62 23.81
C VAL A 56 7.75 -4.48 22.89
N GLN A 57 8.07 -5.51 22.10
CA GLN A 57 9.16 -5.46 21.12
C GLN A 57 8.98 -4.29 20.16
N TRP A 58 7.76 -4.08 19.65
CA TRP A 58 7.47 -2.94 18.80
C TRP A 58 7.74 -1.60 19.50
N LEU A 59 7.32 -1.45 20.75
CA LEU A 59 7.58 -0.23 21.53
C LEU A 59 9.09 -0.01 21.74
N ASP A 60 9.84 -1.07 22.01
CA ASP A 60 11.30 -1.02 22.15
C ASP A 60 11.97 -0.61 20.83
N ASP A 61 11.58 -1.21 19.71
CA ASP A 61 12.08 -0.88 18.36
C ASP A 61 11.81 0.60 18.01
N HIS A 62 10.68 1.13 18.48
CA HIS A 62 10.26 2.53 18.29
C HIS A 62 10.77 3.47 19.40
N LYS A 63 11.53 2.96 20.38
CA LYS A 63 12.05 3.72 21.53
C LYS A 63 10.96 4.44 22.32
N VAL A 64 9.78 3.84 22.41
CA VAL A 64 8.63 4.38 23.16
C VAL A 64 8.70 3.88 24.61
N PRO A 65 8.81 4.77 25.61
CA PRO A 65 8.88 4.37 27.00
C PRO A 65 7.52 3.84 27.50
N TYR A 66 7.54 2.74 28.25
CA TYR A 66 6.36 2.15 28.90
C TYR A 66 6.71 1.69 30.32
N LEU A 67 5.67 1.44 31.14
CA LEU A 67 5.84 0.85 32.47
C LEU A 67 5.59 -0.65 32.41
N ASN A 68 6.39 -1.44 33.15
CA ASN A 68 6.27 -2.91 33.19
C ASN A 68 4.88 -3.40 33.67
N LEU A 69 4.17 -2.57 34.44
CA LEU A 69 2.84 -2.85 34.96
C LEU A 69 1.72 -2.65 33.93
N TYR A 70 2.01 -2.01 32.78
CA TYR A 70 0.98 -1.77 31.77
C TYR A 70 0.39 -3.07 31.24
N THR A 71 -0.92 -3.06 31.14
CA THR A 71 -1.74 -4.09 30.52
C THR A 71 -1.53 -4.08 29.00
N LYS A 72 -1.95 -5.17 28.36
CA LYS A 72 -1.92 -5.26 26.89
C LYS A 72 -2.73 -4.13 26.22
N ALA A 73 -3.83 -3.71 26.84
CA ALA A 73 -4.67 -2.64 26.30
C ALA A 73 -3.95 -1.28 26.36
N GLU A 74 -3.34 -0.95 27.51
CA GLU A 74 -2.56 0.29 27.67
C GLU A 74 -1.37 0.35 26.71
N LEU A 75 -0.67 -0.78 26.49
CA LEU A 75 0.43 -0.84 25.53
C LEU A 75 -0.04 -0.66 24.07
N LEU A 76 -1.25 -1.12 23.73
CA LEU A 76 -1.85 -0.88 22.40
C LEU A 76 -2.29 0.57 22.21
N GLU A 77 -2.84 1.20 23.24
CA GLU A 77 -3.18 2.63 23.19
C GLU A 77 -1.92 3.48 23.04
N LEU A 78 -0.85 3.10 23.75
CA LEU A 78 0.44 3.75 23.65
C LEU A 78 1.03 3.61 22.24
N SER A 79 0.97 2.43 21.62
CA SER A 79 1.50 2.26 20.25
C SER A 79 0.74 3.10 19.22
N VAL A 80 -0.58 3.30 19.41
CA VAL A 80 -1.38 4.22 18.57
C VAL A 80 -1.01 5.68 18.82
N ALA A 81 -0.79 6.07 20.07
CA ALA A 81 -0.40 7.44 20.43
C ALA A 81 0.96 7.84 19.82
N TYR A 82 1.87 6.88 19.66
CA TYR A 82 3.20 7.05 19.07
C TYR A 82 3.27 6.49 17.64
N ALA A 83 2.14 6.40 16.94
CA ALA A 83 2.11 5.86 15.60
C ALA A 83 3.00 6.67 14.63
N PRO A 84 3.97 6.03 13.96
CA PRO A 84 4.77 6.71 12.95
C PRO A 84 3.93 7.04 11.70
N GLU A 85 4.47 7.90 10.85
CA GLU A 85 3.91 8.11 9.51
C GLU A 85 3.86 6.79 8.75
N LYS A 86 2.74 6.51 8.09
CA LYS A 86 2.53 5.25 7.38
C LYS A 86 3.43 5.19 6.16
N LYS A 87 4.24 4.13 6.05
CA LYS A 87 4.97 3.78 4.82
C LYS A 87 4.39 2.49 4.26
N PHE A 88 4.22 2.45 2.95
CA PHE A 88 3.67 1.28 2.26
C PHE A 88 4.76 0.55 1.48
N LYS A 89 4.72 -0.78 1.50
CA LYS A 89 5.74 -1.63 0.84
C LYS A 89 5.90 -1.29 -0.64
N ILE A 90 4.79 -0.99 -1.32
CA ILE A 90 4.78 -0.64 -2.74
C ILE A 90 5.41 0.73 -3.00
N ASP A 91 5.25 1.69 -2.10
CA ASP A 91 5.84 3.02 -2.28
C ASP A 91 7.36 2.95 -2.12
N GLU A 92 7.84 2.16 -1.16
CA GLU A 92 9.28 1.91 -0.99
C GLU A 92 9.87 1.19 -2.21
N ALA A 93 9.20 0.14 -2.70
CA ALA A 93 9.62 -0.54 -3.93
C ALA A 93 9.62 0.42 -5.15
N ALA A 94 8.60 1.27 -5.28
CA ALA A 94 8.52 2.23 -6.38
C ALA A 94 9.65 3.26 -6.36
N LYS A 95 10.10 3.70 -5.17
CA LYS A 95 11.26 4.59 -5.03
C LYS A 95 12.53 3.96 -5.57
N GLU A 96 12.78 2.68 -5.27
CA GLU A 96 13.93 1.93 -5.82
C GLU A 96 13.90 1.94 -7.35
N PHE A 97 12.70 1.88 -7.91
CA PHE A 97 12.46 1.90 -9.34
C PHE A 97 12.17 3.30 -9.87
N ARG A 98 12.52 4.39 -9.18
CA ARG A 98 12.29 5.79 -9.64
C ARG A 98 10.91 5.99 -10.28
N VAL A 99 9.89 5.34 -9.72
CA VAL A 99 8.50 5.40 -10.15
C VAL A 99 7.72 6.15 -9.09
N GLU A 100 6.91 7.09 -9.53
CA GLU A 100 5.96 7.78 -8.68
C GLU A 100 4.64 7.00 -8.62
N ILE A 101 4.14 6.74 -7.41
CA ILE A 101 2.84 6.09 -7.20
C ILE A 101 1.83 7.15 -6.79
N LEU A 102 0.73 7.25 -7.54
CA LEU A 102 -0.41 8.07 -7.19
C LEU A 102 -1.60 7.16 -6.84
N ARG A 103 -2.16 7.33 -5.64
CA ARG A 103 -3.35 6.60 -5.21
C ARG A 103 -4.61 7.41 -5.49
N LEU A 104 -5.63 6.77 -6.06
CA LEU A 104 -6.93 7.40 -6.24
C LEU A 104 -7.62 7.67 -4.90
N PRO A 105 -8.39 8.77 -4.79
CA PRO A 105 -9.24 9.02 -3.64
C PRO A 105 -10.24 7.88 -3.40
N ILE A 106 -10.42 7.52 -2.13
CA ILE A 106 -11.35 6.45 -1.71
C ILE A 106 -12.77 6.76 -2.20
N LYS A 107 -13.44 5.79 -2.82
CA LYS A 107 -14.84 5.85 -3.30
C LYS A 107 -15.12 6.83 -4.46
N HIS A 108 -14.11 7.22 -5.22
CA HIS A 108 -14.30 8.00 -6.45
C HIS A 108 -14.00 7.16 -7.69
N CYS A 109 -14.77 6.08 -7.92
CA CYS A 109 -14.59 5.22 -9.10
C CYS A 109 -14.73 5.97 -10.43
N VAL A 110 -15.48 7.09 -10.46
CA VAL A 110 -15.57 8.02 -11.59
C VAL A 110 -14.21 8.60 -12.02
N LEU A 111 -13.24 8.68 -11.10
CA LEU A 111 -11.89 9.18 -11.39
C LEU A 111 -10.93 8.07 -11.85
N ASN A 112 -11.35 6.81 -11.80
CA ASN A 112 -10.57 5.71 -12.30
C ASN A 112 -10.79 5.57 -13.82
N ARG A 113 -9.92 6.18 -14.63
CA ARG A 113 -10.06 6.13 -16.11
C ARG A 113 -10.17 4.70 -16.65
N ILE A 114 -9.64 3.71 -15.93
CA ILE A 114 -9.77 2.31 -16.34
C ILE A 114 -11.23 1.82 -16.23
N GLU A 115 -12.01 2.30 -15.26
CA GLU A 115 -13.43 1.93 -15.13
C GLU A 115 -14.24 2.47 -16.31
N LEU A 116 -13.93 3.68 -16.78
CA LEU A 116 -14.55 4.25 -17.98
C LEU A 116 -14.22 3.42 -19.22
N ALA A 117 -12.95 3.03 -19.41
CA ALA A 117 -12.54 2.17 -20.51
C ALA A 117 -13.21 0.78 -20.44
N TRP A 118 -13.38 0.22 -19.23
CA TRP A 118 -14.09 -1.05 -19.04
C TRP A 118 -15.59 -0.94 -19.33
N THR A 119 -16.22 0.19 -19.03
CA THR A 119 -17.62 0.44 -19.42
C THR A 119 -17.75 0.44 -20.94
N GLU A 120 -16.90 1.20 -21.64
CA GLU A 120 -16.91 1.23 -23.11
C GLU A 120 -16.69 -0.15 -23.74
N LEU A 121 -15.75 -0.95 -23.21
CA LEU A 121 -15.49 -2.30 -23.71
C LEU A 121 -16.67 -3.25 -23.49
N LYS A 122 -17.36 -3.16 -22.35
CA LYS A 122 -18.54 -3.98 -22.08
C LYS A 122 -19.69 -3.61 -23.01
N ASP A 123 -19.92 -2.33 -23.22
CA ASP A 123 -20.97 -1.86 -24.13
C ASP A 123 -20.72 -2.36 -25.56
N LEU A 124 -19.46 -2.37 -26.01
CA LEU A 124 -19.06 -2.96 -27.31
C LEU A 124 -19.26 -4.47 -27.39
N GLU A 125 -19.05 -5.22 -26.30
CA GLU A 125 -19.28 -6.66 -26.24
C GLU A 125 -20.78 -6.98 -26.38
N TYR A 126 -21.64 -6.22 -25.69
CA TYR A 126 -23.10 -6.40 -25.76
C TYR A 126 -23.70 -6.02 -27.13
N ASP A 127 -23.12 -5.05 -27.84
CA ASP A 127 -23.57 -4.66 -29.19
C ASP A 127 -23.20 -5.70 -30.27
N THR A 128 -22.27 -6.62 -30.00
CA THR A 128 -21.88 -7.68 -30.95
C THR A 128 -22.70 -8.98 -30.85
N ASP A 129 -23.55 -9.10 -29.83
CA ASP A 129 -24.41 -10.26 -29.57
C ASP A 129 -25.90 -10.03 -29.95
N GLY A 130 -26.23 -8.91 -30.61
CA GLY A 130 -27.57 -8.57 -31.13
C GLY A 130 -27.68 -8.66 -32.65
#